data_AF-A0A090MG69-F1
#
_entry.id   AF-A0A090MG69-F1
#
_cell.length_a   1.000
_cell.length_b   1.000
_cell.length_c   1.000
_cell.angle_alpha   90.00
_cell.angle_beta   90.00
_cell.angle_gamma   90.00
#
_symmetry.space_group_name_H-M   'P 1'
#
loop_
_entity.id
_entity.type
_entity.pdbx_description
1 polymer ?
#
loop_
_entity_poly.entity_id
_entity_poly.type
_entity_poly.pdbx_seq_one_letter_code
_entity_poly.pdbx_strand_id
1 'polypeptide(L)'
;MARPRNSIDQYRNYITHLYLNGVSRYRIQYKLQKHHHVIVNLSTISRRIASWDLPRQQTRTQESPELIEAIRDLIFRVGLSEKQTLSVLRRQGWPITKEGLKRIRLHPDRRWMRRINSDEERLALLEKTEQVIIEMTQRSNAISGYGKSLLQPYLRQQKQLWVPRDPLFAMYKIMFPNEVEIRKRMFRRKKGQFLVPGPNYQWCIDGHDKLKAYGFEIYAAIDAYSRNIIWFYVGHSASTALSVLKQYLTACDAYGFRPWYLQADRGSETPLIAAAHWNFALAADGRVEWNGQVFQQGKRLKDSYKAAPSTKNVKIEKWWESMLHVSSRQWVDYFGELARDGDFDGDMLEDQIAMYAVFEDILRQELFDFVEAWNLHRIRLQKNRPHVVHGQPWMNYHYPDPGKACNWGIPIDRCVLDEMQRPLADTDIGTCLELETKDWCRQVLVEMGYDNAVLGTRQESDKLRPFKRFYIGLRDRIIQHIECGRQPVLAYRKAPTGGVAEYVSHAVSLRFNQSDQT
;
A
#
# COMPACT_ATOMS: atom_id res chain seq x y z
N MET A 1 69.37 9.64 -8.10
CA MET A 1 68.55 10.16 -9.21
C MET A 1 67.10 10.24 -8.78
N ALA A 2 66.49 11.43 -8.80
CA ALA A 2 65.07 11.58 -8.49
C ALA A 2 64.22 10.86 -9.56
N ARG A 3 63.23 10.07 -9.13
CA ARG A 3 62.28 9.40 -10.03
C ARG A 3 61.59 10.46 -10.91
N PRO A 4 61.46 10.25 -12.23
CA PRO A 4 60.78 11.22 -13.10
C PRO A 4 59.35 11.48 -12.58
N ARG A 5 58.94 12.76 -12.55
CA ARG A 5 57.58 13.16 -12.17
C ARG A 5 56.60 12.40 -13.07
N ASN A 6 55.68 11.67 -12.45
CA ASN A 6 54.69 10.91 -13.19
C ASN A 6 53.80 11.90 -13.94
N SER A 7 53.51 11.66 -15.22
CA SER A 7 52.72 12.57 -16.08
C SER A 7 51.36 12.93 -15.46
N ILE A 8 50.83 12.07 -14.59
CA ILE A 8 49.60 12.30 -13.82
C ILE A 8 49.67 13.51 -12.87
N ASP A 9 50.87 13.87 -12.37
CA ASP A 9 51.04 14.94 -11.38
C ASP A 9 50.78 16.32 -11.99
N GLN A 10 50.97 16.47 -13.31
CA GLN A 10 50.63 17.67 -14.07
C GLN A 10 49.11 17.92 -14.12
N TYR A 11 48.31 16.87 -13.94
CA TYR A 11 46.85 16.93 -13.95
C TYR A 11 46.25 16.90 -12.54
N ARG A 12 47.04 17.18 -11.49
CA ARG A 12 46.57 17.17 -10.10
C ARG A 12 45.30 17.99 -9.90
N ASN A 13 45.26 19.23 -10.39
CA ASN A 13 44.10 20.12 -10.21
C ASN A 13 42.85 19.58 -10.91
N TYR A 14 43.00 19.07 -12.14
CA TYR A 14 41.92 18.46 -12.90
C TYR A 14 41.37 17.19 -12.21
N ILE A 15 42.26 16.31 -11.76
CA ILE A 15 41.88 15.07 -11.05
C ILE A 15 41.25 15.39 -9.71
N THR A 16 41.80 16.35 -8.96
CA THR A 16 41.26 16.81 -7.68
C THR A 16 39.85 17.37 -7.85
N HIS A 17 39.65 18.24 -8.83
CA HIS A 17 38.32 18.78 -9.15
C HIS A 17 37.33 17.67 -9.49
N LEU A 18 37.68 16.73 -10.38
CA LEU A 18 36.79 15.61 -10.71
C LEU A 18 36.51 14.71 -9.51
N TYR A 19 37.54 14.45 -8.69
CA TYR A 19 37.43 13.59 -7.52
C TYR A 19 36.54 14.21 -6.44
N LEU A 20 36.72 15.48 -6.11
CA LEU A 20 35.89 16.19 -5.14
C LEU A 20 34.44 16.36 -5.63
N ASN A 21 34.21 16.44 -6.95
CA ASN A 21 32.87 16.43 -7.55
C ASN A 21 32.27 15.00 -7.69
N GLY A 22 32.81 14.01 -6.98
CA GLY A 22 32.22 12.66 -6.91
C GLY A 22 32.39 11.79 -8.16
N VAL A 23 33.23 12.18 -9.12
CA VAL A 23 33.48 11.38 -10.33
C VAL A 23 34.29 10.12 -9.95
N SER A 24 33.83 8.95 -10.38
CA SER A 24 34.51 7.69 -10.07
C SER A 24 35.93 7.65 -10.65
N ARG A 25 36.85 6.95 -9.96
CA ARG A 25 38.25 6.79 -10.41
C ARG A 25 38.35 6.22 -11.84
N TYR A 26 37.42 5.34 -12.22
CA TYR A 26 37.30 4.82 -13.59
C TYR A 26 36.90 5.89 -14.61
N ARG A 27 35.94 6.76 -14.28
CA ARG A 27 35.60 7.90 -15.15
C ARG A 27 36.71 8.93 -15.21
N ILE A 28 37.46 9.14 -14.12
CA ILE A 28 38.65 9.99 -14.12
C ILE A 28 39.71 9.42 -15.06
N GLN A 29 39.99 8.11 -14.98
CA GLN A 29 40.88 7.41 -15.91
C GLN A 29 40.46 7.60 -17.37
N TYR A 30 39.17 7.36 -17.67
CA TYR A 30 38.62 7.56 -19.01
C TYR A 30 38.77 9.00 -19.50
N LYS A 31 38.48 9.99 -18.64
CA LYS A 31 38.62 11.42 -18.99
C LYS A 31 40.08 11.81 -19.23
N LEU A 32 41.01 11.31 -18.43
CA LEU A 32 42.44 11.52 -18.62
C LEU A 32 42.93 10.94 -19.95
N GLN A 33 42.49 9.73 -20.29
CA GLN A 33 42.83 9.10 -21.56
C GLN A 33 42.22 9.86 -22.74
N LYS A 34 40.95 10.25 -22.65
CA LYS A 34 40.22 10.89 -23.76
C LYS A 34 40.62 12.35 -24.02
N HIS A 35 40.80 13.15 -22.97
CA HIS A 35 41.00 14.59 -23.10
C HIS A 35 42.47 15.00 -23.02
N HIS A 36 43.29 14.19 -22.37
CA HIS A 36 44.69 14.52 -22.09
C HIS A 36 45.68 13.48 -22.61
N HIS A 37 45.19 12.42 -23.30
CA HIS A 37 46.01 11.33 -23.84
C HIS A 37 46.90 10.65 -22.80
N VAL A 38 46.52 10.73 -21.52
CA VAL A 38 47.27 10.16 -20.40
C VAL A 38 46.73 8.77 -20.09
N ILE A 39 47.53 7.75 -20.34
CA ILE A 39 47.22 6.36 -20.00
C ILE A 39 47.79 6.07 -18.60
N VAL A 40 46.90 5.93 -17.62
CA VAL A 40 47.26 5.63 -16.22
C VAL A 40 46.38 4.52 -15.67
N ASN A 41 46.96 3.68 -14.83
CA ASN A 41 46.23 2.63 -14.13
C ASN A 41 45.40 3.19 -12.96
N LEU A 42 44.30 2.52 -12.62
CA LEU A 42 43.46 2.86 -11.46
C LEU A 42 44.23 2.86 -10.13
N SER A 43 45.22 1.98 -9.99
CA SER A 43 46.10 1.92 -8.82
C SER A 43 46.97 3.17 -8.70
N THR A 44 47.47 3.71 -9.81
CA THR A 44 48.23 4.97 -9.86
C THR A 44 47.37 6.15 -9.46
N ILE A 45 46.15 6.25 -10.00
CA ILE A 45 45.17 7.28 -9.61
C ILE A 45 44.88 7.20 -8.10
N SER A 46 44.64 5.99 -7.58
CA SER A 46 44.33 5.78 -6.16
C SER A 46 45.51 6.17 -5.25
N ARG A 47 46.74 5.78 -5.62
CA ARG A 47 47.95 6.15 -4.89
C ARG A 47 48.17 7.66 -4.88
N ARG A 48 47.89 8.34 -6.00
CA ARG A 48 48.06 9.79 -6.11
C ARG A 48 47.04 10.58 -5.31
N ILE A 49 45.78 10.17 -5.36
CA ILE A 49 44.72 10.73 -4.50
C ILE A 49 45.12 10.63 -3.01
N ALA A 50 45.68 9.49 -2.60
CA ALA A 50 46.18 9.32 -1.23
C ALA A 50 47.39 10.21 -0.94
N SER A 51 48.36 10.33 -1.86
CA SER A 51 49.54 11.20 -1.67
C SER A 51 49.22 12.70 -1.71
N TRP A 52 48.08 13.08 -2.30
CA TRP A 52 47.60 14.46 -2.32
C TRP A 52 46.70 14.80 -1.12
N ASP A 53 46.54 13.86 -0.19
CA ASP A 53 45.73 13.99 1.02
C ASP A 53 44.28 14.45 0.74
N LEU A 54 43.70 13.92 -0.34
CA LEU A 54 42.34 14.28 -0.70
C LEU A 54 41.33 13.54 0.19
N PRO A 55 40.27 14.23 0.68
CA PRO A 55 39.26 13.62 1.54
C PRO A 55 38.51 12.50 0.80
N ARG A 56 38.08 11.47 1.53
CA ARG A 56 37.32 10.37 0.92
C ARG A 56 36.04 10.91 0.28
N GLN A 57 35.81 10.57 -1.00
CA GLN A 57 34.58 10.88 -1.74
C GLN A 57 33.27 10.51 -1.04
N GLN A 58 33.28 9.48 -0.19
CA GLN A 58 32.14 9.08 0.61
C GLN A 58 32.59 8.83 2.05
N THR A 59 31.89 9.45 3.00
CA THR A 59 32.06 9.20 4.43
C THR A 59 31.77 7.73 4.72
N ARG A 60 32.50 7.16 5.69
CA ARG A 60 32.23 5.81 6.16
C ARG A 60 30.78 5.77 6.67
N THR A 61 30.01 4.76 6.26
CA THR A 61 28.66 4.55 6.77
C THR A 61 28.72 4.40 8.29
N GLN A 62 28.08 5.32 9.00
CA GLN A 62 27.85 5.23 10.43
C GLN A 62 26.58 4.40 10.66
N GLU A 63 26.61 3.53 11.66
CA GLU A 63 25.45 2.70 12.00
C GLU A 63 24.63 3.45 13.04
N SER A 64 23.40 3.82 12.68
CA SER A 64 22.41 4.34 13.62
C SER A 64 21.25 3.34 13.72
N PRO A 65 20.52 3.30 14.86
CA PRO A 65 19.34 2.44 15.02
C PRO A 65 18.31 2.65 13.90
N GLU A 66 18.08 3.88 13.48
CA GLU A 66 17.11 4.24 12.44
C GLU A 66 17.53 3.71 11.07
N LEU A 67 18.83 3.79 10.75
CA LEU A 67 19.36 3.22 9.51
C LEU A 67 19.25 1.69 9.51
N ILE A 68 19.49 1.06 10.65
CA ILE A 68 19.37 -0.40 10.82
C ILE A 68 17.91 -0.82 10.55
N GLU A 69 16.94 -0.19 11.21
CA GLU A 69 15.52 -0.49 11.00
C GLU A 69 15.06 -0.17 9.57
N ALA A 70 15.50 0.94 8.98
CA ALA A 70 15.22 1.25 7.58
C ALA A 70 15.77 0.18 6.62
N ILE A 71 16.99 -0.33 6.86
CA ILE A 71 17.56 -1.44 6.08
C ILE A 71 16.73 -2.70 6.29
N ARG A 72 16.35 -3.02 7.54
CA ARG A 72 15.53 -4.18 7.87
C ARG A 72 14.21 -4.15 7.12
N ASP A 73 13.50 -3.03 7.17
CA ASP A 73 12.23 -2.83 6.50
C ASP A 73 12.33 -2.96 4.98
N LEU A 74 13.32 -2.31 4.35
CA LEU A 74 13.48 -2.37 2.90
C LEU A 74 13.84 -3.78 2.40
N ILE A 75 14.66 -4.50 3.18
CA ILE A 75 15.09 -5.86 2.83
C ILE A 75 13.98 -6.86 3.10
N PHE A 76 13.39 -6.79 4.29
CA PHE A 76 12.44 -7.76 4.76
C PHE A 76 11.01 -7.33 4.43
N ARG A 77 10.46 -6.28 5.04
CA ARG A 77 9.08 -5.87 4.76
C ARG A 77 8.81 -5.66 3.26
N VAL A 78 9.64 -4.86 2.57
CA VAL A 78 9.43 -4.52 1.14
C VAL A 78 10.00 -5.57 0.17
N GLY A 79 11.02 -6.34 0.58
CA GLY A 79 11.63 -7.37 -0.24
C GLY A 79 12.61 -6.89 -1.33
N LEU A 80 13.16 -5.68 -1.21
CA LEU A 80 14.03 -5.06 -2.22
C LEU A 80 15.36 -5.79 -2.35
N SER A 81 15.95 -5.94 -3.54
CA SER A 81 17.34 -6.42 -3.68
C SER A 81 18.36 -5.49 -3.00
N GLU A 82 19.60 -5.94 -2.80
CA GLU A 82 20.70 -5.07 -2.31
C GLU A 82 20.83 -3.79 -3.12
N LYS A 83 20.81 -3.94 -4.45
CA LYS A 83 20.94 -2.80 -5.37
C LYS A 83 19.80 -1.81 -5.19
N GLN A 84 18.56 -2.32 -5.05
CA GLN A 84 17.39 -1.48 -4.81
C GLN A 84 17.44 -0.83 -3.43
N THR A 85 17.75 -1.59 -2.38
CA THR A 85 17.87 -1.10 -1.00
C THR A 85 18.89 0.04 -0.92
N LEU A 86 20.08 -0.16 -1.49
CA LEU A 86 21.11 0.87 -1.56
C LEU A 86 20.65 2.12 -2.32
N SER A 87 19.93 1.92 -3.44
CA SER A 87 19.38 3.03 -4.23
C SER A 87 18.33 3.82 -3.46
N VAL A 88 17.44 3.13 -2.74
CA VAL A 88 16.38 3.74 -1.94
C VAL A 88 16.97 4.54 -0.78
N LEU A 89 17.84 3.93 0.02
CA LEU A 89 18.48 4.59 1.16
C LEU A 89 19.24 5.86 0.75
N ARG A 90 19.97 5.81 -0.38
CA ARG A 90 20.64 7.01 -0.91
C ARG A 90 19.67 8.10 -1.33
N ARG A 91 18.52 7.75 -1.91
CA ARG A 91 17.48 8.73 -2.27
C ARG A 91 16.78 9.31 -1.05
N GLN A 92 16.72 8.57 0.05
CA GLN A 92 16.28 9.04 1.37
C GLN A 92 17.35 9.92 2.07
N GLY A 93 18.51 10.15 1.45
CA GLY A 93 19.58 10.99 2.02
C GLY A 93 20.58 10.25 2.90
N TRP A 94 20.46 8.94 3.09
CA TRP A 94 21.39 8.18 3.93
C TRP A 94 22.80 8.13 3.31
N PRO A 95 23.86 8.43 4.08
CA PRO A 95 25.25 8.30 3.65
C PRO A 95 25.72 6.83 3.67
N ILE A 96 25.09 5.99 2.83
CA ILE A 96 25.32 4.55 2.79
C ILE A 96 26.13 4.08 1.57
N THR A 97 27.12 3.23 1.85
CA THR A 97 27.96 2.55 0.87
C THR A 97 27.50 1.10 0.68
N LYS A 98 27.85 0.48 -0.46
CA LYS A 98 27.57 -0.95 -0.71
C LYS A 98 28.17 -1.84 0.38
N GLU A 99 29.40 -1.54 0.80
CA GLU A 99 30.09 -2.30 1.85
C GLU A 99 29.53 -1.99 3.25
N GLY A 100 29.08 -0.74 3.51
CA GLY A 100 28.36 -0.40 4.74
C GLY A 100 27.04 -1.17 4.87
N LEU A 101 26.24 -1.23 3.80
CA LEU A 101 25.01 -2.04 3.76
C LEU A 101 25.29 -3.52 4.04
N LYS A 102 26.34 -4.08 3.41
CA LYS A 102 26.73 -5.47 3.67
C LYS A 102 27.19 -5.68 5.12
N ARG A 103 28.00 -4.76 5.67
CA ARG A 103 28.49 -4.85 7.05
C ARG A 103 27.34 -4.84 8.05
N ILE A 104 26.39 -3.92 7.91
CA ILE A 104 25.20 -3.85 8.78
C ILE A 104 24.40 -5.16 8.67
N ARG A 105 24.13 -5.60 7.45
CA ARG A 105 23.30 -6.78 7.18
C ARG A 105 23.93 -8.08 7.66
N LEU A 106 25.23 -8.25 7.44
CA LEU A 106 25.99 -9.45 7.77
C LEU A 106 26.68 -9.34 9.14
N HIS A 107 26.27 -8.37 9.96
CA HIS A 107 26.75 -8.25 11.33
C HIS A 107 26.51 -9.59 12.06
N PRO A 108 27.48 -10.08 12.87
CA PRO A 108 27.38 -11.36 13.57
C PRO A 108 26.06 -11.57 14.32
N ASP A 109 25.52 -10.51 14.92
CA ASP A 109 24.28 -10.55 15.70
C ASP A 109 23.00 -10.50 14.85
N ARG A 110 23.07 -10.02 13.61
CA ARG A 110 21.90 -9.80 12.75
C ARG A 110 21.75 -10.89 11.70
N ARG A 111 22.86 -11.23 11.02
CA ARG A 111 22.94 -12.25 9.95
C ARG A 111 21.70 -12.27 9.04
N TRP A 112 21.35 -11.11 8.49
CA TRP A 112 20.19 -10.93 7.62
C TRP A 112 20.42 -11.56 6.24
N MET A 113 20.36 -12.89 6.21
CA MET A 113 20.51 -13.72 5.03
C MET A 113 19.14 -13.98 4.40
N ARG A 114 19.08 -13.96 3.07
CA ARG A 114 17.85 -14.28 2.31
C ARG A 114 17.79 -15.72 1.84
N ARG A 115 18.90 -16.42 1.95
CA ARG A 115 19.05 -17.81 1.53
C ARG A 115 19.49 -18.58 2.76
N ILE A 116 18.74 -19.60 3.05
CA ILE A 116 19.09 -20.64 4.00
C ILE A 116 20.00 -21.61 3.25
N ASN A 117 21.16 -21.90 3.82
CA ASN A 117 22.18 -22.75 3.18
C ASN A 117 22.12 -24.20 3.69
N SER A 118 21.50 -24.45 4.84
CA SER A 118 21.27 -25.80 5.35
C SER A 118 19.96 -26.37 4.81
N ASP A 119 19.97 -27.63 4.38
CA ASP A 119 18.77 -28.32 3.93
C ASP A 119 17.79 -28.59 5.09
N GLU A 120 18.29 -28.83 6.31
CA GLU A 120 17.49 -28.99 7.52
C GLU A 120 16.72 -27.71 7.88
N GLU A 121 17.42 -26.57 7.92
CA GLU A 121 16.80 -25.27 8.19
C GLU A 121 15.76 -24.91 7.11
N ARG A 122 16.00 -25.35 5.86
CA ARG A 122 15.09 -25.12 4.75
C ARG A 122 13.84 -25.97 4.87
N LEU A 123 13.96 -27.23 5.29
CA LEU A 123 12.84 -28.12 5.53
C LEU A 123 11.99 -27.61 6.70
N ALA A 124 12.62 -27.26 7.83
CA ALA A 124 11.93 -26.68 8.98
C ALA A 124 11.19 -25.38 8.63
N LEU A 125 11.77 -24.52 7.76
CA LEU A 125 11.08 -23.34 7.26
C LEU A 125 9.84 -23.70 6.42
N LEU A 126 9.93 -24.74 5.59
CA LEU A 126 8.80 -25.19 4.76
C LEU A 126 7.69 -25.78 5.61
N GLU A 127 8.00 -26.63 6.58
CA GLU A 127 7.04 -27.20 7.52
C GLU A 127 6.32 -26.10 8.31
N LYS A 128 7.08 -25.13 8.84
CA LYS A 128 6.50 -23.96 9.52
C LYS A 128 5.60 -23.15 8.58
N THR A 129 5.99 -23.01 7.32
CA THR A 129 5.17 -22.29 6.33
C THR A 129 3.89 -23.04 6.01
N GLU A 130 3.96 -24.36 5.89
CA GLU A 130 2.80 -25.22 5.67
C GLU A 130 1.82 -25.11 6.83
N GLN A 131 2.30 -25.20 8.08
CA GLN A 131 1.48 -25.00 9.28
C GLN A 131 0.79 -23.64 9.28
N VAL A 132 1.52 -22.55 9.01
CA VAL A 132 0.94 -21.20 8.95
C VAL A 132 -0.11 -21.08 7.85
N ILE A 133 0.09 -21.68 6.67
CA ILE A 133 -0.91 -21.68 5.59
C ILE A 133 -2.14 -22.49 6.00
N ILE A 134 -1.97 -23.63 6.68
CA ILE A 134 -3.07 -24.44 7.20
C ILE A 134 -3.88 -23.66 8.23
N GLU A 135 -3.22 -23.07 9.23
CA GLU A 135 -3.85 -22.22 10.26
C GLU A 135 -4.62 -21.06 9.63
N MET A 136 -4.04 -20.41 8.62
CA MET A 136 -4.72 -19.33 7.92
C MET A 136 -5.95 -19.82 7.14
N THR A 137 -5.84 -20.97 6.48
CA THR A 137 -6.96 -21.58 5.74
C THR A 137 -8.11 -21.99 6.68
N GLN A 138 -7.83 -22.20 7.97
CA GLN A 138 -8.88 -22.45 8.97
C GLN A 138 -9.67 -21.18 9.32
N ARG A 139 -9.03 -20.00 9.25
CA ARG A 139 -9.70 -18.71 9.50
C ARG A 139 -10.47 -18.24 8.26
N SER A 140 -9.89 -18.47 7.08
CA SER A 140 -10.43 -18.00 5.80
C SER A 140 -9.69 -18.65 4.63
N ASN A 141 -10.42 -18.94 3.55
CA ASN A 141 -9.84 -19.46 2.30
C ASN A 141 -9.15 -18.37 1.45
N ALA A 142 -9.01 -17.12 1.93
CA ALA A 142 -8.38 -16.03 1.18
C ALA A 142 -6.99 -16.42 0.66
N ILE A 143 -6.17 -17.05 1.50
CA ILE A 143 -4.79 -17.41 1.14
C ILE A 143 -4.70 -18.38 -0.05
N SER A 144 -5.73 -19.20 -0.24
CA SER A 144 -5.85 -20.08 -1.40
C SER A 144 -5.98 -19.26 -2.70
N GLY A 145 -6.57 -18.07 -2.64
CA GLY A 145 -6.76 -17.15 -3.76
C GLY A 145 -5.52 -16.34 -4.16
N TYR A 146 -4.50 -16.20 -3.29
CA TYR A 146 -3.32 -15.35 -3.53
C TYR A 146 -2.42 -15.84 -4.68
N GLY A 147 -2.29 -17.16 -4.82
CA GLY A 147 -1.44 -17.78 -5.84
C GLY A 147 0.04 -17.35 -5.76
N LYS A 148 0.82 -17.70 -6.79
CA LYS A 148 2.29 -17.55 -6.75
C LYS A 148 2.82 -16.13 -6.57
N SER A 149 2.05 -15.11 -6.99
CA SER A 149 2.55 -13.74 -7.10
C SER A 149 2.30 -12.92 -5.83
N LEU A 150 1.23 -13.22 -5.09
CA LEU A 150 0.83 -12.50 -3.88
C LEU A 150 1.15 -13.28 -2.60
N LEU A 151 1.16 -14.61 -2.65
CA LEU A 151 1.41 -15.45 -1.47
C LEU A 151 2.80 -15.20 -0.86
N GLN A 152 3.84 -15.10 -1.68
CA GLN A 152 5.19 -14.84 -1.18
C GLN A 152 5.32 -13.45 -0.53
N PRO A 153 4.87 -12.34 -1.15
CA PRO A 153 4.79 -11.04 -0.46
C PRO A 153 4.04 -11.11 0.86
N TYR A 154 2.85 -11.74 0.88
CA TYR A 154 2.03 -11.89 2.08
C TYR A 154 2.80 -12.59 3.21
N LEU A 155 3.38 -13.77 2.95
CA LEU A 155 4.09 -14.56 3.97
C LEU A 155 5.29 -13.80 4.54
N ARG A 156 5.96 -13.00 3.72
CA ARG A 156 7.10 -12.18 4.16
C ARG A 156 6.69 -11.01 5.02
N GLN A 157 5.60 -10.35 4.66
CA GLN A 157 5.14 -9.15 5.33
C GLN A 157 4.38 -9.49 6.61
N GLN A 158 3.35 -10.31 6.52
CA GLN A 158 2.46 -10.60 7.65
C GLN A 158 3.01 -11.66 8.60
N LYS A 159 3.77 -12.62 8.07
CA LYS A 159 4.24 -13.78 8.85
C LYS A 159 5.75 -13.78 9.06
N GLN A 160 6.47 -12.81 8.49
CA GLN A 160 7.94 -12.73 8.52
C GLN A 160 8.64 -14.01 8.01
N LEU A 161 7.99 -14.76 7.12
CA LEU A 161 8.51 -16.03 6.57
C LEU A 161 9.20 -15.82 5.21
N TRP A 162 10.50 -16.09 5.17
CA TRP A 162 11.39 -15.82 4.03
C TRP A 162 11.54 -17.00 3.07
N VAL A 163 10.41 -17.57 2.65
CA VAL A 163 10.41 -18.79 1.85
C VAL A 163 10.87 -18.53 0.41
N PRO A 164 11.82 -19.33 -0.12
CA PRO A 164 12.18 -19.28 -1.53
C PRO A 164 10.98 -19.58 -2.43
N ARG A 165 10.92 -18.93 -3.59
CA ARG A 165 9.75 -18.98 -4.48
C ARG A 165 9.40 -20.40 -4.92
N ASP A 166 10.38 -21.14 -5.43
CA ASP A 166 10.10 -22.39 -6.13
C ASP A 166 9.62 -23.50 -5.17
N PRO A 167 10.22 -23.70 -3.99
CA PRO A 167 9.66 -24.58 -2.95
C PRO A 167 8.26 -24.19 -2.49
N LEU A 168 8.04 -22.90 -2.18
CA LEU A 168 6.72 -22.39 -1.79
C LEU A 168 5.67 -22.72 -2.86
N PHE A 169 6.02 -22.56 -4.14
CA PHE A 169 5.09 -22.83 -5.22
C PHE A 169 4.87 -24.32 -5.48
N ALA A 170 5.88 -25.17 -5.25
CA ALA A 170 5.70 -26.61 -5.30
C ALA A 170 4.69 -27.06 -4.23
N MET A 171 4.89 -26.61 -2.98
CA MET A 171 3.97 -26.84 -1.87
C MET A 171 2.56 -26.31 -2.16
N TYR A 172 2.45 -25.06 -2.61
CA TYR A 172 1.16 -24.43 -2.93
C TYR A 172 0.35 -25.20 -3.99
N LYS A 173 1.00 -25.77 -5.02
CA LYS A 173 0.30 -26.58 -6.04
C LYS A 173 -0.28 -27.86 -5.48
N ILE A 174 0.41 -28.47 -4.51
CA ILE A 174 -0.04 -29.69 -3.84
C ILE A 174 -1.23 -29.36 -2.94
N MET A 175 -1.15 -28.24 -2.20
CA MET A 175 -2.20 -27.82 -1.27
C MET A 175 -3.47 -27.31 -1.98
N PHE A 176 -3.34 -26.57 -3.09
CA PHE A 176 -4.47 -25.90 -3.77
C PHE A 176 -4.51 -26.18 -5.29
N PRO A 177 -4.66 -27.45 -5.73
CA PRO A 177 -4.63 -27.81 -7.14
C PRO A 177 -5.75 -27.16 -7.95
N ASN A 178 -6.97 -27.10 -7.39
CA ASN A 178 -8.16 -26.51 -8.05
C ASN A 178 -7.98 -25.00 -8.31
N GLU A 179 -7.44 -24.26 -7.35
CA GLU A 179 -7.18 -22.82 -7.49
C GLU A 179 -6.16 -22.50 -8.59
N VAL A 180 -5.24 -23.42 -8.86
CA VAL A 180 -4.27 -23.28 -9.96
C VAL A 180 -4.96 -23.44 -11.30
N GLU A 181 -5.91 -24.36 -11.42
CA GLU A 181 -6.66 -24.59 -12.65
C GLU A 181 -7.62 -23.44 -12.98
N ILE A 182 -8.38 -22.96 -11.99
CA ILE A 182 -9.29 -21.82 -12.15
C ILE A 182 -8.52 -20.61 -12.71
N ARG A 183 -7.34 -20.29 -12.16
CA ARG A 183 -6.50 -19.19 -12.67
C ARG A 183 -6.02 -19.38 -14.10
N LYS A 184 -5.66 -20.60 -14.52
CA LYS A 184 -5.19 -20.87 -15.90
C LYS A 184 -6.26 -20.55 -16.94
N ARG A 185 -7.54 -20.81 -16.64
CA ARG A 185 -8.68 -20.57 -17.54
C ARG A 185 -8.96 -19.06 -17.74
N MET A 186 -8.60 -18.22 -16.77
CA MET A 186 -8.95 -16.79 -16.71
C MET A 186 -8.01 -15.85 -17.49
N PHE A 187 -6.80 -16.29 -17.90
CA PHE A 187 -5.78 -15.40 -18.48
C PHE A 187 -6.00 -14.95 -19.95
N ARG A 188 -7.20 -15.12 -20.53
CA ARG A 188 -7.49 -14.79 -21.94
C ARG A 188 -8.35 -13.54 -22.09
N ARG A 189 -7.76 -12.33 -22.01
CA ARG A 189 -8.42 -11.08 -22.46
C ARG A 189 -7.45 -10.09 -23.12
N LYS A 190 -7.89 -9.45 -24.22
CA LYS A 190 -7.16 -8.39 -24.95
C LYS A 190 -7.21 -7.08 -24.14
N LYS A 191 -6.14 -6.28 -24.19
CA LYS A 191 -5.94 -5.08 -23.35
C LYS A 191 -5.67 -3.84 -24.21
N GLY A 192 -6.37 -2.74 -23.91
CA GLY A 192 -6.12 -1.42 -24.50
C GLY A 192 -4.88 -0.72 -23.95
N GLN A 193 -4.50 0.39 -24.58
CA GLN A 193 -3.32 1.21 -24.27
C GLN A 193 -3.70 2.31 -23.27
N PHE A 194 -2.97 2.44 -22.16
CA PHE A 194 -3.15 3.50 -21.16
C PHE A 194 -1.78 4.05 -20.80
N LEU A 195 -1.47 5.29 -21.22
CA LEU A 195 -0.18 5.94 -21.02
C LEU A 195 -0.30 7.01 -19.93
N VAL A 196 0.50 6.87 -18.87
CA VAL A 196 0.59 7.82 -17.75
C VAL A 196 2.06 8.17 -17.57
N PRO A 197 2.43 9.46 -17.43
CA PRO A 197 3.83 9.90 -17.44
C PRO A 197 4.60 9.53 -16.16
N GLY A 198 3.92 9.25 -15.06
CA GLY A 198 4.55 8.87 -13.81
C GLY A 198 3.58 8.79 -12.63
N PRO A 199 4.05 8.41 -11.43
CA PRO A 199 3.20 8.35 -10.25
C PRO A 199 2.64 9.72 -9.89
N ASN A 200 1.48 9.71 -9.23
CA ASN A 200 0.69 10.88 -8.84
C ASN A 200 0.17 11.73 -9.99
N TYR A 201 0.37 11.33 -11.25
CA TYR A 201 -0.25 12.03 -12.37
C TYR A 201 -1.75 11.82 -12.39
N GLN A 202 -2.20 10.62 -12.03
CA GLN A 202 -3.62 10.31 -11.97
C GLN A 202 -3.89 9.26 -10.90
N TRP A 203 -4.70 9.63 -9.91
CA TRP A 203 -5.34 8.68 -9.00
C TRP A 203 -6.75 8.38 -9.50
N CYS A 204 -7.06 7.10 -9.66
CA CYS A 204 -8.40 6.62 -9.98
C CYS A 204 -9.05 6.12 -8.70
N ILE A 205 -10.24 6.62 -8.40
CA ILE A 205 -11.01 6.25 -7.21
C ILE A 205 -12.33 5.61 -7.62
N ASP A 206 -12.82 4.69 -6.80
CA ASP A 206 -14.04 3.92 -7.07
C ASP A 206 -14.50 3.16 -5.81
N GLY A 207 -15.80 2.86 -5.78
CA GLY A 207 -16.43 2.00 -4.77
C GLY A 207 -16.61 0.57 -5.28
N HIS A 208 -16.74 -0.40 -4.37
CA HIS A 208 -17.05 -1.78 -4.73
C HIS A 208 -18.24 -2.34 -3.93
N ASP A 209 -19.29 -2.70 -4.65
CA ASP A 209 -20.60 -3.03 -4.05
C ASP A 209 -20.82 -4.53 -3.77
N LYS A 210 -19.85 -5.41 -4.03
CA LYS A 210 -20.09 -6.87 -3.95
C LYS A 210 -20.43 -7.39 -2.55
N LEU A 211 -20.05 -6.67 -1.50
CA LEU A 211 -20.39 -7.00 -0.12
C LEU A 211 -21.39 -6.02 0.50
N LYS A 212 -21.88 -5.03 -0.28
CA LYS A 212 -22.76 -3.97 0.20
C LYS A 212 -24.08 -4.50 0.73
N ALA A 213 -24.62 -5.56 0.12
CA ALA A 213 -25.84 -6.23 0.59
C ALA A 213 -25.71 -6.83 2.00
N TYR A 214 -24.49 -6.98 2.50
CA TYR A 214 -24.18 -7.53 3.83
C TYR A 214 -23.63 -6.46 4.78
N GLY A 215 -23.79 -5.17 4.44
CA GLY A 215 -23.32 -4.02 5.21
C GLY A 215 -21.91 -3.53 4.83
N PHE A 216 -21.04 -4.38 4.27
CA PHE A 216 -19.67 -3.99 3.98
C PHE A 216 -19.52 -3.27 2.64
N GLU A 217 -19.36 -1.96 2.70
CA GLU A 217 -18.99 -1.12 1.57
C GLU A 217 -17.47 -0.89 1.53
N ILE A 218 -16.90 -0.93 0.31
CA ILE A 218 -15.46 -0.80 0.09
C ILE A 218 -15.20 0.39 -0.83
N TYR A 219 -14.17 1.18 -0.53
CA TYR A 219 -13.69 2.26 -1.40
C TYR A 219 -12.17 2.20 -1.54
N ALA A 220 -11.64 2.59 -2.70
CA ALA A 220 -10.19 2.62 -2.88
C ALA A 220 -9.74 3.71 -3.84
N ALA A 221 -8.44 4.02 -3.75
CA ALA A 221 -7.73 4.79 -4.77
C ALA A 221 -6.50 4.05 -5.26
N ILE A 222 -6.32 4.04 -6.58
CA ILE A 222 -5.15 3.46 -7.24
C ILE A 222 -4.42 4.50 -8.08
N ASP A 223 -3.10 4.55 -7.96
CA ASP A 223 -2.27 5.32 -8.87
C ASP A 223 -2.17 4.62 -10.23
N ALA A 224 -2.58 5.31 -11.29
CA ALA A 224 -2.77 4.70 -12.59
C ALA A 224 -1.46 4.30 -13.29
N TYR A 225 -0.33 4.92 -12.92
CA TYR A 225 1.01 4.60 -13.41
C TYR A 225 1.57 3.35 -12.73
N SER A 226 1.75 3.42 -11.41
CA SER A 226 2.44 2.42 -10.60
C SER A 226 1.56 1.21 -10.28
N ARG A 227 0.23 1.40 -10.27
CA ARG A 227 -0.79 0.48 -9.72
C ARG A 227 -0.69 0.28 -8.20
N ASN A 228 -0.06 1.22 -7.51
CA ASN A 228 -0.05 1.25 -6.06
C ASN A 228 -1.41 1.70 -5.55
N ILE A 229 -1.96 0.99 -4.57
CA ILE A 229 -3.15 1.41 -3.84
C ILE A 229 -2.72 2.50 -2.86
N ILE A 230 -3.33 3.67 -3.00
CA ILE A 230 -3.00 4.90 -2.27
C ILE A 230 -3.75 4.93 -0.93
N TRP A 231 -5.05 4.65 -0.97
CA TRP A 231 -5.83 4.36 0.22
C TRP A 231 -6.85 3.28 -0.08
N PHE A 232 -7.31 2.64 0.99
CA PHE A 232 -8.29 1.58 0.97
C PHE A 232 -9.18 1.70 2.20
N TYR A 233 -10.48 1.57 2.01
CA TYR A 233 -11.51 1.74 3.03
C TYR A 233 -12.47 0.56 3.00
N VAL A 234 -12.85 0.08 4.19
CA VAL A 234 -13.88 -0.94 4.40
C VAL A 234 -14.72 -0.50 5.59
N GLY A 235 -16.01 -0.30 5.37
CA GLY A 235 -16.95 0.12 6.41
C GLY A 235 -18.36 0.13 5.84
N HIS A 236 -19.18 1.09 6.26
CA HIS A 236 -20.61 1.11 5.90
C HIS A 236 -21.06 2.44 5.27
N SER A 237 -20.09 3.28 4.89
CA SER A 237 -20.32 4.65 4.43
C SER A 237 -19.53 5.01 3.17
N ALA A 238 -18.98 4.03 2.45
CA ALA A 238 -18.22 4.26 1.22
C ALA A 238 -19.06 4.92 0.11
N SER A 239 -20.38 4.84 0.22
CA SER A 239 -21.34 5.47 -0.70
C SER A 239 -21.74 6.90 -0.32
N THR A 240 -21.21 7.46 0.78
CA THR A 240 -21.54 8.83 1.22
C THR A 240 -20.45 9.84 0.85
N ALA A 241 -20.87 11.04 0.44
CA ALA A 241 -19.94 12.07 -0.02
C ALA A 241 -19.03 12.57 1.11
N LEU A 242 -19.52 12.63 2.35
CA LEU A 242 -18.73 13.00 3.52
C LEU A 242 -17.63 11.98 3.82
N SER A 243 -17.94 10.68 3.72
CA SER A 243 -16.96 9.63 3.98
C SER A 243 -15.86 9.62 2.94
N VAL A 244 -16.22 9.66 1.65
CA VAL A 244 -15.23 9.68 0.55
C VAL A 244 -14.37 10.95 0.60
N LEU A 245 -14.97 12.10 0.96
CA LEU A 245 -14.20 13.33 1.20
C LEU A 245 -13.21 13.15 2.37
N LYS A 246 -13.66 12.65 3.53
CA LYS A 246 -12.79 12.45 4.71
C LYS A 246 -11.65 11.49 4.39
N GLN A 247 -11.91 10.39 3.68
CA GLN A 247 -10.88 9.46 3.21
C GLN A 247 -9.82 10.16 2.34
N TYR A 248 -10.25 10.98 1.39
CA TYR A 248 -9.35 11.69 0.48
C TYR A 248 -8.49 12.76 1.18
N LEU A 249 -9.11 13.55 2.07
CA LEU A 249 -8.38 14.56 2.84
C LEU A 249 -7.36 13.91 3.77
N THR A 250 -7.71 12.81 4.45
CA THR A 250 -6.77 12.03 5.27
C THR A 250 -5.61 11.50 4.43
N ALA A 251 -5.87 11.02 3.20
CA ALA A 251 -4.79 10.60 2.31
C ALA A 251 -3.89 11.77 1.92
N CYS A 252 -4.45 12.92 1.52
CA CYS A 252 -3.66 14.10 1.16
C CYS A 252 -2.83 14.63 2.32
N ASP A 253 -3.37 14.62 3.53
CA ASP A 253 -2.66 14.98 4.76
C ASP A 253 -1.47 14.06 5.01
N ALA A 254 -1.71 12.74 5.00
CA ALA A 254 -0.68 11.73 5.23
C ALA A 254 0.47 11.80 4.21
N TYR A 255 0.17 12.09 2.95
CA TYR A 255 1.18 12.23 1.90
C TYR A 255 1.79 13.65 1.82
N GLY A 256 1.09 14.67 2.32
CA GLY A 256 1.45 16.08 2.17
C GLY A 256 1.32 16.63 0.75
N PHE A 257 0.68 15.89 -0.16
CA PHE A 257 0.47 16.28 -1.55
C PHE A 257 -0.82 15.68 -2.12
N ARG A 258 -1.29 16.27 -3.22
CA ARG A 258 -2.39 15.76 -4.05
C ARG A 258 -1.87 15.26 -5.41
N PRO A 259 -2.62 14.42 -6.13
CA PRO A 259 -2.26 14.07 -7.49
C PRO A 259 -2.47 15.26 -8.44
N TRP A 260 -1.90 15.17 -9.64
CA TRP A 260 -2.22 16.09 -10.73
C TRP A 260 -3.68 15.92 -11.16
N TYR A 261 -4.12 14.70 -11.51
CA TYR A 261 -5.52 14.40 -11.76
C TYR A 261 -6.12 13.48 -10.70
N LEU A 262 -7.31 13.83 -10.23
CA LEU A 262 -8.21 12.89 -9.57
C LEU A 262 -9.28 12.44 -10.57
N GLN A 263 -9.47 11.13 -10.72
CA GLN A 263 -10.49 10.57 -11.61
C GLN A 263 -11.46 9.71 -10.80
N ALA A 264 -12.75 9.96 -10.96
CA ALA A 264 -13.81 9.16 -10.36
C ALA A 264 -14.99 9.01 -11.34
N ASP A 265 -15.84 8.05 -11.02
CA ASP A 265 -17.14 7.90 -11.66
C ASP A 265 -18.11 9.00 -11.23
N ARG A 266 -19.19 9.20 -12.01
CA ARG A 266 -20.26 10.16 -11.67
C ARG A 266 -21.22 9.58 -10.62
N GLY A 267 -20.67 9.24 -9.47
CA GLY A 267 -21.43 8.81 -8.29
C GLY A 267 -21.91 10.00 -7.45
N SER A 268 -22.89 9.75 -6.59
CA SER A 268 -23.42 10.71 -5.62
C SER A 268 -22.41 11.09 -4.53
N GLU A 269 -21.40 10.25 -4.32
CA GLU A 269 -20.33 10.39 -3.34
C GLU A 269 -19.17 11.28 -3.83
N THR A 270 -19.05 11.52 -5.13
CA THR A 270 -17.89 12.21 -5.73
C THR A 270 -17.94 13.74 -5.83
N PRO A 271 -19.08 14.46 -5.68
CA PRO A 271 -19.08 15.92 -5.80
C PRO A 271 -18.18 16.65 -4.79
N LEU A 272 -18.19 16.23 -3.52
CA LEU A 272 -17.42 16.88 -2.47
C LEU A 272 -15.91 16.71 -2.65
N ILE A 273 -15.47 15.51 -3.02
CA ILE A 273 -14.06 15.23 -3.30
C ILE A 273 -13.58 15.98 -4.56
N ALA A 274 -14.43 16.12 -5.59
CA ALA A 274 -14.13 16.92 -6.77
C ALA A 274 -13.92 18.40 -6.41
N ALA A 275 -14.78 18.96 -5.56
CA ALA A 275 -14.65 20.32 -5.06
C ALA A 275 -13.38 20.50 -4.20
N ALA A 276 -13.09 19.58 -3.29
CA ALA A 276 -11.89 19.63 -2.45
C ALA A 276 -10.60 19.56 -3.26
N HIS A 277 -10.54 18.65 -4.25
CA HIS A 277 -9.40 18.57 -5.15
C HIS A 277 -9.20 19.86 -5.95
N TRP A 278 -10.29 20.48 -6.38
CA TRP A 278 -10.25 21.75 -7.09
C TRP A 278 -9.80 22.91 -6.19
N ASN A 279 -10.26 22.97 -4.93
CA ASN A 279 -9.82 23.97 -3.96
C ASN A 279 -8.30 23.92 -3.75
N PHE A 280 -7.72 22.72 -3.61
CA PHE A 280 -6.27 22.58 -3.58
C PHE A 280 -5.59 23.07 -4.88
N ALA A 281 -6.22 22.87 -6.04
CA ALA A 281 -5.70 23.35 -7.32
C ALA A 281 -5.83 24.87 -7.51
N LEU A 282 -6.76 25.52 -6.82
CA LEU A 282 -6.88 26.97 -6.80
C LEU A 282 -5.85 27.63 -5.87
N ALA A 283 -5.59 26.99 -4.73
CA ALA A 283 -4.70 27.50 -3.68
C ALA A 283 -3.20 27.31 -4.01
N ALA A 284 -2.84 26.19 -4.63
CA ALA A 284 -1.46 25.94 -5.04
C ALA A 284 -1.28 26.17 -6.55
N ASP A 285 -0.21 26.85 -6.95
CA ASP A 285 0.22 26.89 -8.35
C ASP A 285 0.70 25.49 -8.74
N GLY A 286 -0.19 24.70 -9.38
CA GLY A 286 0.06 23.33 -9.79
C GLY A 286 1.17 23.21 -10.82
N ARG A 287 2.42 23.23 -10.36
CA ARG A 287 3.62 23.28 -11.18
C ARG A 287 4.48 22.04 -10.92
N VAL A 288 4.89 21.36 -11.99
CA VAL A 288 5.81 20.23 -11.94
C VAL A 288 6.92 20.47 -12.96
N GLU A 289 8.18 20.26 -12.58
CA GLU A 289 9.32 20.36 -13.50
C GLU A 289 9.89 18.98 -13.78
N TRP A 290 10.12 18.68 -15.06
CA TRP A 290 10.75 17.42 -15.48
C TRP A 290 11.55 17.61 -16.76
N ASN A 291 12.79 17.12 -16.78
CA ASN A 291 13.70 17.22 -17.93
C ASN A 291 13.88 18.65 -18.49
N GLY A 292 13.90 19.66 -17.60
CA GLY A 292 14.01 21.06 -17.98
C GLY A 292 12.74 21.66 -18.60
N GLN A 293 11.63 20.90 -18.60
CA GLN A 293 10.31 21.38 -18.98
C GLN A 293 9.48 21.66 -17.73
N VAL A 294 8.81 22.80 -17.72
CA VAL A 294 7.87 23.18 -16.67
C VAL A 294 6.45 22.91 -17.15
N PHE A 295 5.71 22.10 -16.40
CA PHE A 295 4.31 21.79 -16.62
C PHE A 295 3.46 22.59 -15.64
N GLN A 296 2.45 23.28 -16.15
CA GLN A 296 1.52 24.07 -15.36
C GLN A 296 0.11 23.50 -15.48
N GLN A 297 -0.53 23.28 -14.34
CA GLN A 297 -1.91 22.86 -14.25
C GLN A 297 -2.84 24.06 -14.38
N GLY A 298 -3.92 23.90 -15.14
CA GLY A 298 -4.97 24.90 -15.24
C GLY A 298 -5.81 25.01 -13.97
N LYS A 299 -6.55 26.12 -13.83
CA LYS A 299 -7.38 26.42 -12.65
C LYS A 299 -8.84 26.01 -12.80
N ARG A 300 -9.25 25.40 -13.92
CA ARG A 300 -10.64 24.92 -14.08
C ARG A 300 -10.79 23.54 -13.43
N LEU A 301 -12.00 23.19 -13.00
CA LEU A 301 -12.28 21.85 -12.44
C LEU A 301 -11.81 20.73 -13.38
N LYS A 302 -12.07 20.84 -14.68
CA LYS A 302 -11.65 19.84 -15.69
C LYS A 302 -10.12 19.69 -15.86
N ASP A 303 -9.35 20.65 -15.38
CA ASP A 303 -7.89 20.67 -15.47
C ASP A 303 -7.23 19.89 -14.31
N SER A 304 -8.03 19.49 -13.31
CA SER A 304 -7.58 18.72 -12.12
C SER A 304 -8.47 17.52 -11.82
N TYR A 305 -9.75 17.55 -12.17
CA TYR A 305 -10.71 16.47 -11.94
C TYR A 305 -11.25 15.88 -13.25
N LYS A 306 -11.29 14.55 -13.32
CA LYS A 306 -11.83 13.80 -14.46
C LYS A 306 -13.05 12.99 -14.02
N ALA A 307 -14.24 13.46 -14.39
CA ALA A 307 -15.44 12.66 -14.31
C ALA A 307 -15.48 11.69 -15.51
N ALA A 308 -15.23 10.41 -15.29
CA ALA A 308 -15.20 9.39 -16.33
C ALA A 308 -16.35 8.36 -16.13
N PRO A 309 -16.88 7.74 -17.19
CA PRO A 309 -17.72 6.54 -17.03
C PRO A 309 -16.88 5.36 -16.50
N SER A 310 -17.52 4.42 -15.78
CA SER A 310 -16.91 3.18 -15.25
C SER A 310 -15.98 2.47 -16.24
N THR A 311 -16.44 2.30 -17.48
CA THR A 311 -15.67 1.73 -18.60
C THR A 311 -14.30 2.38 -18.89
N LYS A 312 -14.05 3.60 -18.38
CA LYS A 312 -12.78 4.32 -18.49
C LYS A 312 -11.96 4.30 -17.18
N ASN A 313 -12.52 3.84 -16.07
CA ASN A 313 -11.87 3.58 -14.78
C ASN A 313 -11.19 2.18 -14.73
N VAL A 314 -10.69 1.74 -15.89
CA VAL A 314 -10.15 0.40 -16.18
C VAL A 314 -9.08 -0.08 -15.18
N LYS A 315 -8.34 0.82 -14.53
CA LYS A 315 -7.26 0.45 -13.59
C LYS A 315 -7.81 -0.10 -12.29
N ILE A 316 -8.78 0.60 -11.71
CA ILE A 316 -9.38 0.21 -10.44
C ILE A 316 -10.36 -0.95 -10.63
N GLU A 317 -11.15 -0.96 -11.71
CA GLU A 317 -11.99 -2.12 -12.07
C GLU A 317 -11.21 -3.43 -12.21
N LYS A 318 -10.06 -3.40 -12.90
CA LYS A 318 -9.18 -4.58 -13.01
C LYS A 318 -8.58 -4.99 -11.68
N TRP A 319 -8.36 -4.03 -10.79
CA TRP A 319 -7.90 -4.30 -9.46
C TRP A 319 -9.01 -4.95 -8.63
N TRP A 320 -10.25 -4.46 -8.72
CA TRP A 320 -11.43 -5.09 -8.13
C TRP A 320 -11.64 -6.53 -8.59
N GLU A 321 -11.54 -6.80 -9.90
CA GLU A 321 -11.58 -8.19 -10.39
C GLU A 321 -10.52 -9.06 -9.70
N SER A 322 -9.30 -8.52 -9.53
CA SER A 322 -8.21 -9.26 -8.87
C SER A 322 -8.47 -9.47 -7.38
N MET A 323 -8.94 -8.45 -6.66
CA MET A 323 -9.29 -8.53 -5.23
C MET A 323 -10.42 -9.51 -5.00
N LEU A 324 -11.50 -9.41 -5.78
CA LEU A 324 -12.65 -10.30 -5.69
C LEU A 324 -12.19 -11.74 -5.84
N HIS A 325 -11.41 -12.07 -6.87
CA HIS A 325 -10.93 -13.43 -7.09
C HIS A 325 -9.96 -13.94 -6.02
N VAL A 326 -9.19 -13.06 -5.39
CA VAL A 326 -8.13 -13.47 -4.46
C VAL A 326 -8.62 -13.53 -3.02
N SER A 327 -9.42 -12.56 -2.58
CA SER A 327 -9.71 -12.36 -1.15
C SER A 327 -11.20 -12.31 -0.84
N SER A 328 -12.04 -11.76 -1.72
CA SER A 328 -13.44 -11.43 -1.35
C SER A 328 -14.48 -12.42 -1.86
N ARG A 329 -14.17 -13.26 -2.87
CA ARG A 329 -15.17 -14.15 -3.48
C ARG A 329 -15.79 -15.12 -2.49
N GLN A 330 -14.97 -15.72 -1.63
CA GLN A 330 -15.46 -16.59 -0.56
C GLN A 330 -16.46 -15.90 0.36
N TRP A 331 -16.28 -14.60 0.65
CA TRP A 331 -17.12 -13.84 1.56
C TRP A 331 -18.44 -13.49 0.87
N VAL A 332 -18.39 -13.16 -0.42
CA VAL A 332 -19.59 -12.99 -1.25
C VAL A 332 -20.40 -14.28 -1.32
N ASP A 333 -19.73 -15.42 -1.58
CA ASP A 333 -20.40 -16.71 -1.69
C ASP A 333 -20.96 -17.15 -0.32
N TYR A 334 -20.18 -16.99 0.77
CA TYR A 334 -20.58 -17.36 2.13
C TYR A 334 -21.74 -16.50 2.65
N PHE A 335 -21.66 -15.17 2.57
CA PHE A 335 -22.77 -14.32 3.01
C PHE A 335 -24.00 -14.48 2.11
N GLY A 336 -23.80 -14.80 0.82
CA GLY A 336 -24.88 -15.19 -0.09
C GLY A 336 -25.52 -16.54 0.23
N GLU A 337 -24.81 -17.44 0.90
CA GLU A 337 -25.40 -18.66 1.48
C GLU A 337 -26.21 -18.33 2.73
N LEU A 338 -25.69 -17.52 3.65
CA LEU A 338 -26.43 -17.09 4.85
C LEU A 338 -27.78 -16.46 4.48
N ALA A 339 -27.79 -15.54 3.51
CA ALA A 339 -29.02 -14.92 3.04
C ALA A 339 -30.00 -15.91 2.39
N ARG A 340 -29.49 -16.87 1.59
CA ARG A 340 -30.34 -17.89 0.94
C ARG A 340 -30.94 -18.89 1.93
N ASP A 341 -30.18 -19.23 2.98
CA ASP A 341 -30.60 -20.17 4.01
C ASP A 341 -31.59 -19.53 5.01
N GLY A 342 -31.83 -18.22 4.91
CA GLY A 342 -32.64 -17.45 5.87
C GLY A 342 -31.91 -17.14 7.18
N ASP A 343 -30.59 -17.30 7.19
CA ASP A 343 -29.72 -17.04 8.35
C ASP A 343 -29.24 -15.58 8.42
N PHE A 344 -29.55 -14.74 7.44
CA PHE A 344 -29.23 -13.32 7.44
C PHE A 344 -30.33 -12.51 6.76
N ASP A 345 -30.79 -11.47 7.44
CA ASP A 345 -31.61 -10.40 6.88
C ASP A 345 -30.89 -9.05 7.05
N GLY A 346 -30.64 -8.37 5.94
CA GLY A 346 -29.96 -7.08 5.94
C GLY A 346 -30.78 -5.94 6.55
N ASP A 347 -32.09 -6.13 6.74
CA ASP A 347 -32.98 -5.13 7.32
C ASP A 347 -33.13 -5.30 8.86
N MET A 348 -32.65 -6.40 9.43
CA MET A 348 -32.70 -6.68 10.87
C MET A 348 -31.50 -6.07 11.60
N LEU A 349 -31.76 -5.30 12.67
CA LEU A 349 -30.72 -4.59 13.43
C LEU A 349 -29.73 -5.58 14.09
N GLU A 350 -30.25 -6.67 14.61
CA GLU A 350 -29.52 -7.76 15.26
C GLU A 350 -28.56 -8.46 14.30
N ASP A 351 -28.97 -8.69 13.05
CA ASP A 351 -28.11 -9.26 12.00
C ASP A 351 -27.02 -8.25 11.61
N GLN A 352 -27.38 -6.97 11.44
CA GLN A 352 -26.40 -5.91 11.16
C GLN A 352 -25.33 -5.84 12.28
N ILE A 353 -25.74 -5.78 13.55
CA ILE A 353 -24.82 -5.70 14.69
C ILE A 353 -23.95 -6.96 14.76
N ALA A 354 -24.55 -8.16 14.67
CA ALA A 354 -23.81 -9.41 14.73
C ALA A 354 -22.81 -9.55 13.57
N MET A 355 -23.18 -9.12 12.37
CA MET A 355 -22.33 -9.18 11.18
C MET A 355 -21.07 -8.33 11.36
N TYR A 356 -21.19 -7.08 11.81
CA TYR A 356 -20.02 -6.25 12.08
C TYR A 356 -19.20 -6.77 13.24
N ALA A 357 -19.83 -7.16 14.35
CA ALA A 357 -19.12 -7.63 15.53
C ALA A 357 -18.26 -8.88 15.27
N VAL A 358 -18.72 -9.78 14.40
CA VAL A 358 -18.03 -11.04 14.11
C VAL A 358 -17.08 -10.94 12.92
N PHE A 359 -17.43 -10.19 11.87
CA PHE A 359 -16.69 -10.27 10.60
C PHE A 359 -15.94 -8.99 10.21
N GLU A 360 -16.24 -7.81 10.79
CA GLU A 360 -15.61 -6.54 10.40
C GLU A 360 -14.08 -6.60 10.51
N ASP A 361 -13.56 -6.99 11.67
CA ASP A 361 -12.11 -7.00 11.91
C ASP A 361 -11.39 -8.06 11.07
N ILE A 362 -12.01 -9.23 10.86
CA ILE A 362 -11.48 -10.30 10.01
C ILE A 362 -11.40 -9.83 8.56
N LEU A 363 -12.52 -9.33 8.04
CA LEU A 363 -12.64 -8.88 6.66
C LEU A 363 -11.68 -7.71 6.39
N ARG A 364 -11.62 -6.73 7.31
CA ARG A 364 -10.68 -5.61 7.22
C ARG A 364 -9.25 -6.10 7.15
N GLN A 365 -8.82 -6.93 8.12
CA GLN A 365 -7.46 -7.44 8.16
C GLN A 365 -7.09 -8.18 6.87
N GLU A 366 -7.96 -9.06 6.38
CA GLU A 366 -7.70 -9.82 5.14
C GLU A 366 -7.59 -8.95 3.90
N LEU A 367 -8.48 -7.97 3.76
CA LEU A 367 -8.46 -7.07 2.62
C LEU A 367 -7.27 -6.09 2.69
N PHE A 368 -6.91 -5.59 3.87
CA PHE A 368 -5.70 -4.80 4.06
C PHE A 368 -4.44 -5.61 3.78
N ASP A 369 -4.35 -6.85 4.27
CA ASP A 369 -3.24 -7.74 3.95
C ASP A 369 -3.10 -7.96 2.44
N PHE A 370 -4.23 -8.11 1.73
CA PHE A 370 -4.24 -8.22 0.29
C PHE A 370 -3.70 -6.96 -0.39
N VAL A 371 -4.12 -5.77 0.05
CA VAL A 371 -3.64 -4.47 -0.45
C VAL A 371 -2.12 -4.35 -0.26
N GLU A 372 -1.62 -4.73 0.91
CA GLU A 372 -0.20 -4.70 1.20
C GLU A 372 0.59 -5.68 0.31
N ALA A 373 0.14 -6.93 0.23
CA ALA A 373 0.72 -7.94 -0.65
C ALA A 373 0.67 -7.50 -2.13
N TRP A 374 -0.41 -6.83 -2.54
CA TRP A 374 -0.55 -6.22 -3.85
C TRP A 374 0.49 -5.12 -4.05
N ASN A 375 0.67 -4.18 -3.14
CA ASN A 375 1.64 -3.10 -3.33
C ASN A 375 3.09 -3.62 -3.44
N LEU A 376 3.39 -4.79 -2.85
CA LEU A 376 4.70 -5.42 -2.90
C LEU A 376 4.89 -6.46 -4.00
N HIS A 377 3.81 -6.91 -4.66
CA HIS A 377 3.90 -7.95 -5.68
C HIS A 377 4.71 -7.50 -6.89
N ARG A 378 5.44 -8.43 -7.53
CA ARG A 378 6.22 -8.08 -8.72
C ARG A 378 5.41 -8.27 -9.99
N ILE A 379 5.12 -7.17 -10.68
CA ILE A 379 4.57 -7.19 -12.03
C ILE A 379 5.69 -7.58 -13.01
N ARG A 380 5.44 -8.63 -13.81
CA ARG A 380 6.35 -9.09 -14.86
C ARG A 380 6.40 -8.12 -16.05
N LEU A 381 7.61 -7.94 -16.58
CA LEU A 381 7.85 -7.28 -17.88
C LEU A 381 7.10 -8.01 -18.99
N GLN A 382 6.32 -7.26 -19.77
CA GLN A 382 5.63 -7.74 -20.97
C GLN A 382 6.28 -7.10 -22.19
N LYS A 383 7.13 -7.84 -22.91
CA LYS A 383 7.91 -7.33 -24.06
C LYS A 383 7.02 -6.65 -25.11
N ASN A 384 5.83 -7.19 -25.36
CA ASN A 384 4.90 -6.69 -26.38
C ASN A 384 3.96 -5.59 -25.85
N ARG A 385 4.19 -5.06 -24.64
CA ARG A 385 3.39 -3.99 -24.03
C ARG A 385 4.29 -2.98 -23.32
N PRO A 386 4.99 -2.10 -24.08
CA PRO A 386 5.96 -1.16 -23.52
C PRO A 386 5.32 -0.13 -22.57
N HIS A 387 4.03 0.17 -22.73
CA HIS A 387 3.26 1.08 -21.87
C HIS A 387 2.91 0.48 -20.48
N VAL A 388 3.14 -0.82 -20.25
CA VAL A 388 2.87 -1.45 -18.95
C VAL A 388 4.10 -1.34 -18.06
N VAL A 389 4.00 -0.51 -17.03
CA VAL A 389 5.03 -0.37 -15.99
C VAL A 389 5.20 -1.70 -15.25
N HIS A 390 6.41 -2.27 -15.32
CA HIS A 390 6.79 -3.50 -14.62
C HIS A 390 7.45 -3.18 -13.28
N GLY A 391 7.65 -4.18 -12.41
CA GLY A 391 8.25 -3.96 -11.08
C GLY A 391 7.23 -4.08 -9.95
N GLN A 392 7.62 -3.69 -8.75
CA GLN A 392 6.71 -3.67 -7.59
C GLN A 392 5.93 -2.34 -7.62
N PRO A 393 4.60 -2.33 -7.45
CA PRO A 393 3.83 -1.09 -7.38
C PRO A 393 4.41 -0.06 -6.41
N TRP A 394 4.77 -0.50 -5.20
CA TRP A 394 5.41 0.33 -4.19
C TRP A 394 6.70 0.99 -4.69
N MET A 395 7.59 0.24 -5.36
CA MET A 395 8.82 0.79 -5.94
C MET A 395 8.53 1.75 -7.09
N ASN A 396 7.56 1.42 -7.94
CA ASN A 396 7.18 2.26 -9.08
C ASN A 396 6.54 3.57 -8.63
N TYR A 397 5.93 3.58 -7.43
CA TYR A 397 5.30 4.74 -6.83
C TYR A 397 6.30 5.62 -6.06
N HIS A 398 7.00 5.05 -5.07
CA HIS A 398 7.88 5.82 -4.18
C HIS A 398 9.26 6.10 -4.79
N TYR A 399 9.74 5.22 -5.67
CA TYR A 399 11.07 5.32 -6.25
C TYR A 399 11.07 5.06 -7.77
N PRO A 400 10.26 5.80 -8.56
CA PRO A 400 10.25 5.66 -10.01
C PRO A 400 11.65 5.89 -10.59
N ASP A 401 11.89 5.37 -11.79
CA ASP A 401 13.11 5.62 -12.54
C ASP A 401 13.10 7.08 -13.05
N PRO A 402 13.98 7.98 -12.56
CA PRO A 402 13.93 9.40 -12.89
C PRO A 402 14.14 9.69 -14.38
N GLY A 403 14.83 8.78 -15.09
CA GLY A 403 15.01 8.89 -16.54
C GLY A 403 13.78 8.47 -17.36
N LYS A 404 12.74 7.93 -16.71
CA LYS A 404 11.54 7.39 -17.37
C LYS A 404 10.23 7.97 -16.85
N ALA A 405 10.20 8.45 -15.62
CA ALA A 405 9.00 8.99 -15.01
C ALA A 405 9.32 10.09 -14.01
N CYS A 406 8.42 11.08 -13.98
CA CYS A 406 8.39 12.13 -12.97
C CYS A 406 7.36 11.80 -11.88
N ASN A 407 7.59 12.27 -10.66
CA ASN A 407 6.54 12.30 -9.64
C ASN A 407 5.73 13.58 -9.84
N TRP A 408 4.43 13.44 -10.08
CA TRP A 408 3.50 14.54 -10.35
C TRP A 408 2.70 14.99 -9.12
N GLY A 409 3.13 14.61 -7.91
CA GLY A 409 2.51 15.06 -6.68
C GLY A 409 2.70 16.56 -6.50
N ILE A 410 1.61 17.28 -6.22
CA ILE A 410 1.60 18.72 -5.98
C ILE A 410 1.41 18.92 -4.47
N PRO A 411 2.34 19.61 -3.77
CA PRO A 411 2.16 19.92 -2.36
C PRO A 411 0.81 20.59 -2.10
N ILE A 412 0.13 20.16 -1.04
CA ILE A 412 -1.13 20.78 -0.64
C ILE A 412 -0.87 22.01 0.23
N ASP A 413 -1.79 22.97 0.17
CA ASP A 413 -1.88 24.03 1.15
C ASP A 413 -2.53 23.47 2.43
N ARG A 414 -1.82 23.55 3.56
CA ARG A 414 -2.29 23.02 4.84
C ARG A 414 -3.45 23.83 5.43
N CYS A 415 -3.48 25.15 5.23
CA CYS A 415 -4.60 25.96 5.71
C CYS A 415 -5.89 25.57 4.99
N VAL A 416 -5.81 25.34 3.68
CA VAL A 416 -6.96 24.86 2.89
C VAL A 416 -7.38 23.45 3.30
N LEU A 417 -6.43 22.55 3.60
CA LEU A 417 -6.73 21.25 4.18
C LEU A 417 -7.51 21.37 5.49
N ASP A 418 -7.00 22.16 6.45
CA ASP A 418 -7.60 22.34 7.77
C ASP A 418 -9.02 22.92 7.66
N GLU A 419 -9.24 23.88 6.77
CA GLU A 419 -10.57 24.45 6.49
C GLU A 419 -11.56 23.40 5.95
N MET A 420 -11.09 22.48 5.09
CA MET A 420 -11.94 21.42 4.55
C MET A 420 -12.17 20.26 5.51
N GLN A 421 -11.25 20.04 6.45
CA GLN A 421 -11.38 18.99 7.47
C GLN A 421 -12.28 19.41 8.64
N ARG A 422 -12.33 20.71 8.99
CA ARG A 422 -13.13 21.23 10.11
C ARG A 422 -14.59 20.74 10.12
N PRO A 423 -15.37 20.80 9.02
CA PRO A 423 -16.76 20.33 9.00
C PRO A 423 -16.93 18.80 9.13
N LEU A 424 -15.82 18.05 9.09
CA LEU A 424 -15.78 16.58 9.17
C LEU A 424 -15.20 16.09 10.50
N ALA A 425 -14.91 16.98 11.45
CA ALA A 425 -14.25 16.64 12.72
C ALA A 425 -15.00 15.51 13.45
N ASP A 426 -16.33 15.66 13.59
CA ASP A 426 -17.19 14.72 14.31
C ASP A 426 -17.65 13.53 13.46
N THR A 427 -17.32 13.52 12.16
CA THR A 427 -17.73 12.44 11.24
C THR A 427 -16.84 11.21 11.43
N ASP A 428 -17.22 10.27 12.29
CA ASP A 428 -16.48 9.01 12.41
C ASP A 428 -16.81 8.04 11.26
N ILE A 429 -15.76 7.58 10.57
CA ILE A 429 -15.86 6.57 9.51
C ILE A 429 -15.08 5.29 9.86
N GLY A 430 -14.42 5.24 11.02
CA GLY A 430 -13.57 4.13 11.44
C GLY A 430 -14.33 2.99 12.13
N THR A 431 -15.53 3.25 12.63
CA THR A 431 -16.35 2.24 13.33
C THR A 431 -17.75 2.14 12.72
N CYS A 432 -18.29 0.92 12.66
CA CYS A 432 -19.67 0.66 12.22
C CYS A 432 -20.65 0.47 13.37
N LEU A 433 -20.14 0.25 14.59
CA LEU A 433 -20.94 0.10 15.81
C LEU A 433 -20.65 1.25 16.77
N GLU A 434 -21.66 1.62 17.56
CA GLU A 434 -21.43 2.48 18.73
C GLU A 434 -20.51 1.78 19.73
N LEU A 435 -19.74 2.57 20.48
CA LEU A 435 -18.69 2.04 21.36
C LEU A 435 -19.27 1.05 22.38
N GLU A 436 -20.38 1.40 23.02
CA GLU A 436 -21.07 0.57 24.00
C GLU A 436 -21.58 -0.75 23.40
N THR A 437 -22.15 -0.70 22.19
CA THR A 437 -22.56 -1.90 21.44
C THR A 437 -21.36 -2.79 21.13
N LYS A 438 -20.25 -2.18 20.66
CA LYS A 438 -19.04 -2.91 20.29
C LYS A 438 -18.43 -3.63 21.50
N ASP A 439 -18.35 -2.94 22.64
CA ASP A 439 -17.80 -3.49 23.88
C ASP A 439 -18.70 -4.62 24.42
N TRP A 440 -20.02 -4.44 24.39
CA TRP A 440 -20.97 -5.49 24.78
C TRP A 440 -20.85 -6.73 23.89
N CYS A 441 -20.84 -6.56 22.56
CA CYS A 441 -20.69 -7.68 21.64
C CYS A 441 -19.36 -8.41 21.86
N ARG A 442 -18.27 -7.66 22.10
CA ARG A 442 -16.95 -8.24 22.38
C ARG A 442 -16.97 -9.09 23.64
N GLN A 443 -17.60 -8.62 24.71
CA GLN A 443 -17.73 -9.39 25.95
C GLN A 443 -18.46 -10.72 25.70
N VAL A 444 -19.60 -10.67 25.01
CA VAL A 444 -20.39 -11.88 24.69
C VAL A 444 -19.58 -12.85 23.81
N LEU A 445 -18.87 -12.34 22.81
CA LEU A 445 -18.02 -13.17 21.94
C LEU A 445 -16.88 -13.84 22.71
N VAL A 446 -16.26 -13.14 23.66
CA VAL A 446 -15.23 -13.72 24.55
C VAL A 446 -15.81 -14.85 25.39
N GLU A 447 -17.00 -14.66 25.98
CA GLU A 447 -17.71 -15.72 26.73
C GLU A 447 -18.02 -16.95 25.87
N MET A 448 -18.33 -16.74 24.58
CA MET A 448 -18.55 -17.82 23.62
C MET A 448 -17.24 -18.52 23.19
N GLY A 449 -16.08 -17.96 23.53
CA GLY A 449 -14.76 -18.47 23.15
C GLY A 449 -14.35 -18.10 21.73
N TYR A 450 -14.83 -16.97 21.20
CA TYR A 450 -14.51 -16.45 19.86
C TYR A 450 -13.02 -16.23 19.65
N ASP A 451 -12.31 -15.65 20.62
CA ASP A 451 -10.87 -15.37 20.53
C ASP A 451 -10.05 -16.64 20.28
N ASN A 452 -10.45 -17.77 20.88
CA ASN A 452 -9.79 -19.05 20.64
C ASN A 452 -9.96 -19.55 19.19
N ALA A 453 -11.14 -19.31 18.60
CA ALA A 453 -11.39 -19.65 17.20
C ALA A 453 -10.63 -18.72 16.26
N VAL A 454 -10.62 -17.40 16.52
CA VAL A 454 -9.89 -16.42 15.71
C VAL A 454 -8.38 -16.64 15.79
N LEU A 455 -7.86 -17.02 16.96
CA LEU A 455 -6.44 -17.34 17.13
C LEU A 455 -6.07 -18.72 16.55
N GLY A 456 -7.04 -19.55 16.15
CA GLY A 456 -6.81 -20.88 15.62
C GLY A 456 -6.44 -21.92 16.68
N THR A 457 -6.68 -21.65 17.97
CA THR A 457 -6.44 -22.59 19.07
C THR A 457 -7.56 -23.62 19.22
N ARG A 458 -8.72 -23.39 18.59
CA ARG A 458 -9.85 -24.32 18.53
C ARG A 458 -10.34 -24.49 17.09
N GLN A 459 -10.50 -25.74 16.66
CA GLN A 459 -10.85 -26.07 15.29
C GLN A 459 -12.35 -25.79 15.02
N GLU A 460 -12.65 -24.91 14.07
CA GLU A 460 -13.99 -24.79 13.50
C GLU A 460 -14.28 -26.02 12.62
N SER A 461 -15.46 -26.60 12.79
CA SER A 461 -15.87 -27.80 12.04
C SER A 461 -16.15 -27.52 10.57
N ASP A 462 -16.47 -26.28 10.22
CA ASP A 462 -16.84 -25.87 8.86
C ASP A 462 -15.87 -24.83 8.29
N LYS A 463 -15.00 -25.27 7.38
CA LYS A 463 -14.00 -24.42 6.71
C LYS A 463 -14.60 -23.52 5.62
N LEU A 464 -15.81 -23.79 5.16
CA LEU A 464 -16.50 -23.00 4.15
C LEU A 464 -17.38 -21.92 4.79
N ARG A 465 -17.84 -22.16 6.03
CA ARG A 465 -18.68 -21.23 6.81
C ARG A 465 -17.99 -20.85 8.12
N PRO A 466 -16.84 -20.16 8.07
CA PRO A 466 -16.08 -19.81 9.26
C PRO A 466 -16.90 -18.90 10.17
N PHE A 467 -16.80 -19.11 11.48
CA PHE A 467 -17.46 -18.32 12.54
C PHE A 467 -18.99 -18.28 12.52
N LYS A 468 -19.68 -19.07 11.68
CA LYS A 468 -21.15 -19.12 11.62
C LYS A 468 -21.79 -19.32 13.00
N ARG A 469 -21.23 -20.20 13.83
CA ARG A 469 -21.73 -20.46 15.19
C ARG A 469 -21.69 -19.23 16.11
N PHE A 470 -20.68 -18.38 15.95
CA PHE A 470 -20.54 -17.17 16.74
C PHE A 470 -21.48 -16.10 16.26
N TYR A 471 -21.63 -15.97 14.94
CA TYR A 471 -22.59 -15.07 14.33
C TYR A 471 -24.03 -15.38 14.78
N ILE A 472 -24.50 -16.63 14.60
CA ILE A 472 -25.87 -17.03 14.99
C ILE A 472 -26.05 -16.90 16.51
N GLY A 473 -25.09 -17.40 17.30
CA GLY A 473 -25.22 -17.34 18.77
C GLY A 473 -25.15 -15.92 19.34
N LEU A 474 -24.38 -15.01 18.71
CA LEU A 474 -24.35 -13.60 19.09
C LEU A 474 -25.68 -12.93 18.72
N ARG A 475 -26.21 -13.19 17.53
CA ARG A 475 -27.51 -12.69 17.11
C ARG A 475 -28.61 -13.07 18.10
N ASP A 476 -28.68 -14.34 18.50
CA ASP A 476 -29.69 -14.81 19.45
C ASP A 476 -29.56 -14.10 20.81
N ARG A 477 -28.33 -13.84 21.26
CA ARG A 477 -28.05 -13.05 22.48
C ARG A 477 -28.46 -11.58 22.32
N ILE A 478 -28.27 -10.98 21.15
CA ILE A 478 -28.69 -9.62 20.84
C ILE A 478 -30.22 -9.52 20.90
N ILE A 479 -30.93 -10.45 20.26
CA ILE A 479 -32.40 -10.51 20.28
C ILE A 479 -32.91 -10.55 21.72
N GLN A 480 -32.38 -11.48 22.53
CA GLN A 480 -32.76 -11.60 23.95
C GLN A 480 -32.48 -10.33 24.75
N HIS A 481 -31.34 -9.67 24.50
CA HIS A 481 -30.97 -8.44 25.20
C HIS A 481 -31.89 -7.27 24.84
N ILE A 482 -32.23 -7.13 23.55
CA ILE A 482 -33.18 -6.13 23.05
C ILE A 482 -34.57 -6.37 23.65
N GLU A 483 -35.06 -7.62 23.65
CA GLU A 483 -36.35 -7.99 24.24
C GLU A 483 -36.42 -7.71 25.74
N CYS A 484 -35.29 -7.87 26.45
CA CYS A 484 -35.20 -7.57 27.88
C CYS A 484 -35.16 -6.07 28.20
N GLY A 485 -34.95 -5.19 27.22
CA GLY A 485 -34.87 -3.74 27.40
C GLY A 485 -33.73 -3.27 28.32
N ARG A 486 -32.65 -4.06 28.45
CA ARG A 486 -31.51 -3.76 29.34
C ARG A 486 -30.54 -2.79 28.68
N GLN A 487 -29.76 -2.10 29.50
CA GLN A 487 -28.62 -1.30 29.04
C GLN A 487 -27.40 -2.21 28.76
N PRO A 488 -26.52 -1.85 27.80
CA PRO A 488 -26.64 -0.70 26.90
C PRO A 488 -27.70 -0.93 25.82
N VAL A 489 -28.28 0.16 25.31
CA VAL A 489 -29.12 0.09 24.11
C VAL A 489 -28.24 -0.26 22.92
N LEU A 490 -28.41 -1.45 22.38
CA LEU A 490 -27.62 -1.93 21.26
C LEU A 490 -28.03 -1.16 20.00
N ALA A 491 -27.08 -0.45 19.44
CA ALA A 491 -27.29 0.41 18.28
C ALA A 491 -26.22 0.21 17.22
N TYR A 492 -26.68 0.21 15.98
CA TYR A 492 -25.87 0.39 14.79
C TYR A 492 -25.59 1.88 14.60
N ARG A 493 -24.33 2.24 14.30
CA ARG A 493 -23.99 3.63 13.97
C ARG A 493 -24.50 3.90 12.56
N LYS A 494 -25.40 4.87 12.42
CA LYS A 494 -25.86 5.28 11.09
C LYS A 494 -24.69 5.87 10.32
N ALA A 495 -24.55 5.48 9.05
CA ALA A 495 -23.61 6.13 8.15
C ALA A 495 -23.81 7.64 8.21
N PRO A 496 -22.77 8.47 8.11
CA PRO A 496 -22.94 9.92 7.96
C PRO A 496 -23.74 10.18 6.69
N THR A 497 -25.04 10.38 6.86
CA THR A 497 -26.01 10.49 5.78
C THR A 497 -26.12 11.94 5.33
N GLY A 498 -25.39 12.27 4.28
CA GLY A 498 -25.61 13.50 3.54
C GLY A 498 -24.53 13.81 2.53
N GLY A 499 -24.75 14.92 1.83
CA GLY A 499 -23.98 15.34 0.68
C GLY A 499 -23.51 16.78 0.83
N VAL A 500 -23.59 17.54 -0.25
CA VAL A 500 -23.17 18.94 -0.27
C VAL A 500 -23.93 19.78 0.77
N ALA A 501 -25.23 19.55 0.94
CA ALA A 501 -26.05 20.34 1.86
C ALA A 501 -25.64 20.18 3.33
N GLU A 502 -25.36 18.95 3.76
CA GLU A 502 -24.94 18.67 5.14
C GLU A 502 -23.54 19.24 5.43
N TYR A 503 -22.60 19.05 4.50
CA TYR A 503 -21.27 19.66 4.60
C TYR A 503 -21.35 21.19 4.75
N VAL A 504 -22.18 21.84 3.93
CA VAL A 504 -22.39 23.30 3.99
C VAL A 504 -23.04 23.69 5.32
N SER A 505 -24.01 22.94 5.82
CA SER A 505 -24.64 23.18 7.13
C SER A 505 -23.62 23.14 8.28
N HIS A 506 -22.75 22.13 8.30
CA HIS A 506 -21.68 22.02 9.30
C HIS A 506 -20.70 23.20 9.18
N ALA A 507 -20.29 23.55 7.95
CA ALA A 507 -19.39 24.66 7.71
C ALA A 507 -19.98 26.02 8.14
N VAL A 508 -21.28 26.22 7.92
CA VAL A 508 -22.00 27.44 8.32
C VAL A 508 -22.14 27.53 9.84
N SER A 509 -22.54 26.44 10.50
CA SER A 509 -22.67 26.37 11.97
C SER A 509 -21.36 26.69 12.69
N LEU A 510 -20.24 26.19 12.16
CA LEU A 510 -18.90 26.48 12.70
C LEU A 510 -18.50 27.96 12.55
N ARG A 511 -18.95 28.64 11.48
CA ARG A 511 -18.67 30.07 11.30
C ARG A 511 -19.47 30.95 12.26
N PHE A 512 -20.72 30.60 12.54
CA PHE A 512 -21.55 31.31 13.52
C PHE A 512 -21.02 31.15 14.95
N ASN A 513 -20.56 29.95 15.34
CA ASN A 513 -19.97 29.74 16.66
C ASN A 513 -18.63 30.47 16.87
N GLN A 514 -17.91 30.80 15.80
CA GLN A 514 -16.67 31.60 15.87
C GLN A 514 -16.94 33.11 15.97
N SER A 515 -18.05 33.61 15.40
CA SER A 515 -18.44 35.02 15.51
C SER A 515 -19.04 35.40 16.86
N ASP A 516 -19.59 34.44 17.61
CA ASP A 516 -20.14 34.67 18.96
C ASP A 516 -19.07 34.61 20.08
N GLN A 517 -17.81 34.30 19.73
CA GLN A 517 -16.67 34.24 20.66
C GLN A 517 -15.65 35.38 20.46
N THR A 518 -15.93 36.33 19.57
CA THR A 518 -15.17 37.57 19.35
C THR A 518 -15.99 38.77 19.79
#